data_AF-A0A6N0ISD1-F1
#
_entry.id   AF-A0A6N0ISD1-F1
#
_cell.length_a   1.000
_cell.length_b   1.000
_cell.length_c   1.000
_cell.angle_alpha   90.00
_cell.angle_beta   90.00
_cell.angle_gamma   90.00
#
_symmetry.space_group_name_H-M   'P 1'
#
loop_
_entity.id
_entity.type
_entity.pdbx_description
1 polymer ?
#
loop_
_entity_poly.entity_id
_entity_poly.type
_entity_poly.pdbx_seq_one_letter_code
_entity_poly.pdbx_strand_id
1 'polypeptide(L)'
;MSGTDTGDVLCGTDVVKVESMRQKILLTGTCWYELTGLWHLLSAQGHNVYRVPPGCPCARHGWDLIIVALSAEPVTGWGRHLSWIRELRAEMPGEMLVLVPERLEMLKVLRNICPVYSGCMPLSCLERTVRMALNRKTARTGKFRLTSGQRQALKRLSERGRDRPLNLKQSERGLYWHYARLAENVGVRDFRMLLMTGLDREVHKMEDRQYGQ
;
A
#
# COMPACT_ATOMS: atom_id res chain seq x y z
N MET A 1 68.74 29.05 -16.98
CA MET A 1 68.28 29.46 -15.64
C MET A 1 67.25 30.56 -15.88
N SER A 2 66.03 30.62 -15.37
CA SER A 2 65.29 29.84 -14.35
C SER A 2 64.08 30.73 -13.98
N GLY A 3 62.88 30.13 -13.85
CA GLY A 3 61.71 30.70 -13.15
C GLY A 3 60.93 31.79 -13.90
N THR A 4 59.61 31.98 -13.73
CA THR A 4 58.56 31.31 -12.91
C THR A 4 57.27 32.02 -13.33
N ASP A 5 56.33 31.36 -14.00
CA ASP A 5 55.10 30.77 -13.43
C ASP A 5 54.32 31.65 -12.44
N THR A 6 53.28 32.32 -12.94
CA THR A 6 52.08 32.82 -12.27
C THR A 6 51.05 32.96 -13.38
N GLY A 7 49.94 32.25 -13.47
CA GLY A 7 49.19 31.52 -12.46
C GLY A 7 47.72 31.77 -12.79
N ASP A 8 47.26 31.31 -13.95
CA ASP A 8 45.84 31.31 -14.30
C ASP A 8 45.30 29.89 -14.18
N VAL A 9 45.07 29.49 -12.94
CA VAL A 9 44.21 28.35 -12.62
C VAL A 9 42.77 28.86 -12.71
N LEU A 10 42.24 28.88 -13.93
CA LEU A 10 40.80 28.78 -14.11
C LEU A 10 40.42 27.37 -13.68
N CYS A 11 40.12 27.24 -12.38
CA CYS A 11 39.49 26.07 -11.80
C CYS A 11 38.17 25.88 -12.56
N GLY A 12 38.23 25.04 -13.60
CA GLY A 12 37.04 24.54 -14.27
C GLY A 12 36.17 23.98 -13.18
N THR A 13 35.03 24.60 -12.96
CA THR A 13 33.94 24.01 -12.20
C THR A 13 33.69 22.68 -12.88
N ASP A 14 34.19 21.60 -12.27
CA ASP A 14 33.69 20.26 -12.49
C ASP A 14 32.21 20.34 -12.17
N VAL A 15 31.43 20.67 -13.20
CA VAL A 15 30.02 20.35 -13.26
C VAL A 15 30.03 18.84 -13.30
N VAL A 16 30.18 18.23 -12.12
CA VAL A 16 29.72 16.88 -11.85
C VAL A 16 28.27 16.96 -12.25
N LYS A 17 28.02 16.58 -13.50
CA LYS A 17 26.72 16.21 -13.99
C LYS A 17 26.35 15.11 -13.02
N VAL A 18 25.60 15.47 -11.99
CA VAL A 18 24.92 14.49 -11.15
C VAL A 18 24.04 13.79 -12.17
N GLU A 19 24.55 12.71 -12.75
CA GLU A 19 23.73 11.76 -13.47
C GLU A 19 22.68 11.41 -12.43
N SER A 20 21.50 12.00 -12.56
CA SER A 20 20.43 11.76 -11.60
C SER A 20 20.23 10.25 -11.67
N MET A 21 20.66 9.54 -10.62
CA MET A 21 20.57 8.09 -10.64
C MET A 21 19.12 7.75 -10.91
N ARG A 22 18.88 7.05 -12.03
CA ARG A 22 17.53 6.70 -12.45
C ARG A 22 16.87 5.93 -11.32
N GLN A 23 15.77 6.48 -10.81
CA GLN A 23 15.05 5.91 -9.69
C GLN A 23 14.65 4.46 -9.99
N LYS A 24 14.87 3.57 -9.01
CA LYS A 24 14.59 2.14 -9.07
C LYS A 24 13.19 1.88 -8.53
N ILE A 25 12.30 1.44 -9.42
CA ILE A 25 10.91 1.12 -9.08
C ILE A 25 10.71 -0.39 -9.18
N LEU A 26 10.20 -0.99 -8.11
CA LEU A 26 9.74 -2.37 -8.09
C LEU A 26 8.22 -2.43 -8.34
N LEU A 27 7.81 -3.23 -9.31
CA LEU A 27 6.42 -3.56 -9.58
C LEU A 27 6.16 -5.00 -9.16
N THR A 28 5.12 -5.21 -8.35
CA THR A 28 4.65 -6.54 -7.99
C THR A 28 3.13 -6.55 -7.92
N GLY A 29 2.50 -7.69 -8.19
CA GLY A 29 1.05 -7.77 -8.35
C GLY A 29 0.64 -9.05 -9.06
N THR A 30 -0.66 -9.26 -9.18
CA THR A 30 -1.23 -10.50 -9.74
C THR A 30 -1.66 -10.34 -11.19
N CYS A 31 -2.00 -9.12 -11.62
CA CYS A 31 -2.48 -8.86 -12.98
C CYS A 31 -1.34 -8.51 -13.94
N TRP A 32 -1.12 -9.37 -14.92
CA TRP A 32 -0.07 -9.17 -15.94
C TRP A 32 -0.26 -7.90 -16.77
N TYR A 33 -1.52 -7.57 -17.15
CA TYR A 33 -1.82 -6.38 -17.94
C TYR A 33 -1.53 -5.09 -17.18
N GLU A 34 -1.94 -5.02 -15.90
CA GLU A 34 -1.68 -3.86 -15.03
C GLU A 34 -0.17 -3.66 -14.86
N LEU A 35 0.58 -4.72 -14.55
CA LEU A 35 2.04 -4.67 -14.41
C LEU A 35 2.75 -4.25 -15.70
N THR A 36 2.27 -4.74 -16.86
CA THR A 36 2.87 -4.41 -18.15
C THR A 36 2.59 -2.97 -18.54
N GLY A 37 1.37 -2.48 -18.32
CA GLY A 37 1.01 -1.07 -18.54
C GLY A 37 1.83 -0.12 -17.66
N LEU A 38 1.95 -0.43 -16.36
CA LEU A 38 2.78 0.33 -15.43
C LEU A 38 4.25 0.31 -15.83
N TRP A 39 4.76 -0.83 -16.28
CA TRP A 39 6.13 -0.95 -16.74
C TRP A 39 6.41 -0.02 -17.93
N HIS A 40 5.59 -0.08 -18.97
CA HIS A 40 5.74 0.80 -20.13
C HIS A 40 5.64 2.28 -19.76
N LEU A 41 4.64 2.64 -18.94
CA LEU A 41 4.44 4.02 -18.48
C LEU A 41 5.68 4.57 -17.76
N LEU A 42 6.16 3.84 -16.75
CA LEU A 42 7.22 4.31 -15.88
C LEU A 42 8.60 4.23 -16.56
N SER A 43 8.81 3.25 -17.44
CA SER A 43 10.02 3.19 -18.27
C SER A 43 10.08 4.34 -19.28
N ALA A 44 8.94 4.73 -19.88
CA ALA A 44 8.89 5.89 -20.77
C ALA A 44 9.21 7.21 -20.05
N GLN A 45 9.00 7.28 -18.73
CA GLN A 45 9.40 8.41 -17.88
C GLN A 45 10.87 8.37 -17.45
N GLY A 46 11.64 7.37 -17.88
CA GLY A 46 13.08 7.24 -17.61
C GLY A 46 13.43 6.53 -16.31
N HIS A 47 12.47 5.89 -15.64
CA HIS A 47 12.73 5.11 -14.42
C HIS A 47 13.30 3.72 -14.73
N ASN A 48 14.09 3.17 -13.80
CA ASN A 48 14.55 1.79 -13.85
C ASN A 48 13.47 0.90 -13.21
N VAL A 49 12.66 0.23 -14.03
CA VAL A 49 11.47 -0.50 -13.58
C VAL A 49 11.69 -2.01 -13.64
N TYR A 50 11.46 -2.68 -12.52
CA TYR A 50 11.63 -4.13 -12.36
C TYR A 50 10.29 -4.76 -12.01
N ARG A 51 9.94 -5.87 -12.65
CA ARG A 51 8.71 -6.62 -12.37
C ARG A 51 9.07 -7.91 -11.65
N VAL A 52 8.39 -8.20 -10.55
CA VAL A 52 8.60 -9.43 -9.80
C VAL A 52 7.26 -10.05 -9.39
N PRO A 53 7.07 -11.38 -9.61
CA PRO A 53 5.88 -12.07 -9.14
C PRO A 53 5.70 -11.96 -7.61
N PRO A 54 4.45 -12.00 -7.11
CA PRO A 54 4.18 -12.05 -5.68
C PRO A 54 4.92 -13.22 -5.01
N GLY A 55 5.56 -12.96 -3.87
CA GLY A 55 6.24 -13.98 -3.06
C GLY A 55 7.63 -14.40 -3.54
N CYS A 56 8.14 -13.83 -4.64
CA CYS A 56 9.51 -14.11 -5.09
C CYS A 56 10.54 -13.31 -4.27
N PRO A 57 11.66 -13.93 -3.83
CA PRO A 57 12.70 -13.23 -3.08
C PRO A 57 13.36 -12.16 -3.95
N CYS A 58 13.14 -10.88 -3.60
CA CYS A 58 13.76 -9.73 -4.25
C CYS A 58 14.95 -9.23 -3.42
N ALA A 59 15.89 -8.51 -4.05
CA ALA A 59 16.86 -7.72 -3.31
C ALA A 59 16.11 -6.80 -2.34
N ARG A 60 16.38 -6.91 -1.03
CA ARG A 60 15.60 -6.21 0.01
C ARG A 60 15.94 -4.73 0.15
N HIS A 61 16.95 -4.26 -0.58
CA HIS A 61 17.51 -2.91 -0.43
C HIS A 61 17.69 -2.24 -1.79
N GLY A 62 17.58 -0.90 -1.81
CA GLY A 62 17.86 -0.07 -2.98
C GLY A 62 16.67 0.22 -3.91
N TRP A 63 15.44 -0.04 -3.47
CA TRP A 63 14.24 0.42 -4.17
C TRP A 63 13.82 1.79 -3.67
N ASP A 64 13.62 2.73 -4.59
CA ASP A 64 13.09 4.06 -4.27
C ASP A 64 11.58 3.98 -4.07
N LEU A 65 10.89 3.19 -4.89
CA LEU A 65 9.45 2.98 -4.82
C LEU A 65 9.07 1.53 -5.12
N ILE A 66 8.12 1.00 -4.34
CA ILE A 66 7.48 -0.30 -4.54
C ILE A 66 6.01 -0.04 -4.85
N ILE A 67 5.55 -0.49 -6.01
CA ILE A 67 4.16 -0.40 -6.43
C ILE A 67 3.56 -1.81 -6.41
N VAL A 68 2.54 -1.99 -5.58
CA VAL A 68 1.75 -3.21 -5.50
C VAL A 68 0.49 -3.04 -6.33
N ALA A 69 0.48 -3.66 -7.51
CA ALA A 69 -0.58 -3.59 -8.52
C ALA A 69 -1.66 -4.65 -8.27
N LEU A 70 -2.76 -4.24 -7.61
CA LEU A 70 -3.90 -5.09 -7.28
C LEU A 70 -5.24 -4.47 -7.70
N SER A 71 -5.24 -3.49 -8.61
CA SER A 71 -6.48 -2.82 -8.98
C SER A 71 -7.39 -3.66 -9.86
N ALA A 72 -6.81 -4.59 -10.61
CA ALA A 72 -7.56 -5.57 -11.40
C ALA A 72 -8.04 -6.78 -10.57
N GLU A 73 -7.69 -6.89 -9.28
CA GLU A 73 -8.14 -7.99 -8.45
C GLU A 73 -9.65 -7.91 -8.14
N PRO A 74 -10.34 -9.05 -8.05
CA PRO A 74 -11.72 -9.07 -7.58
C PRO A 74 -11.85 -8.45 -6.19
N VAL A 75 -12.85 -7.58 -6.02
CA VAL A 75 -13.18 -7.01 -4.70
C VAL A 75 -13.54 -8.12 -3.71
N THR A 76 -14.19 -9.17 -4.18
CA THR A 76 -14.52 -10.34 -3.36
C THR A 76 -13.26 -11.09 -2.94
N GLY A 77 -13.08 -11.25 -1.63
CA GLY A 77 -11.91 -11.89 -1.06
C GLY A 77 -10.60 -11.11 -1.22
N TRP A 78 -10.65 -9.83 -1.62
CA TRP A 78 -9.46 -8.98 -1.79
C TRP A 78 -8.58 -8.92 -0.53
N GLY A 79 -9.20 -9.02 0.65
CA GLY A 79 -8.51 -8.99 1.94
C GLY A 79 -7.36 -9.98 2.05
N ARG A 80 -7.37 -11.11 1.34
CA ARG A 80 -6.27 -12.11 1.32
C ARG A 80 -4.88 -11.51 1.04
N HIS A 81 -4.84 -10.37 0.34
CA HIS A 81 -3.60 -9.69 0.00
C HIS A 81 -2.98 -8.89 1.15
N LEU A 82 -3.73 -8.64 2.24
CA LEU A 82 -3.27 -7.81 3.35
C LEU A 82 -2.05 -8.38 4.09
N SER A 83 -1.98 -9.69 4.30
CA SER A 83 -0.81 -10.31 4.95
C SER A 83 0.44 -10.11 4.10
N TRP A 84 0.33 -10.37 2.80
CA TRP A 84 1.41 -10.20 1.84
C TRP A 84 1.88 -8.74 1.72
N ILE A 85 0.95 -7.77 1.64
CA ILE A 85 1.29 -6.33 1.63
C ILE A 85 2.07 -5.95 2.90
N ARG A 86 1.70 -6.50 4.06
CA ARG A 86 2.37 -6.23 5.33
C ARG A 86 3.77 -6.83 5.40
N GLU A 87 3.92 -8.07 4.91
CA GLU A 87 5.20 -8.74 4.79
C GLU A 87 6.14 -7.95 3.88
N LEU A 88 5.66 -7.52 2.70
CA LEU A 88 6.40 -6.65 1.81
C LEU A 88 6.86 -5.36 2.49
N ARG A 89 5.98 -4.67 3.22
CA ARG A 89 6.36 -3.44 3.95
C ARG A 89 7.40 -3.70 5.05
N ALA A 90 7.33 -4.85 5.71
CA ALA A 90 8.28 -5.22 6.76
C ALA A 90 9.66 -5.54 6.18
N GLU A 91 9.71 -6.16 5.00
CA GLU A 91 10.98 -6.54 4.35
C GLU A 91 11.62 -5.40 3.55
N MET A 92 10.81 -4.45 3.05
CA MET A 92 11.25 -3.48 2.06
C MET A 92 11.24 -2.05 2.63
N PRO A 93 12.39 -1.38 2.76
CA PRO A 93 12.48 -0.05 3.37
C PRO A 93 12.02 1.10 2.45
N GLY A 94 11.97 0.89 1.13
CA GLY A 94 11.57 1.89 0.14
C GLY A 94 10.16 2.46 0.34
N GLU A 95 9.83 3.52 -0.40
CA GLU A 95 8.46 4.04 -0.44
C GLU A 95 7.54 2.99 -1.05
N MET A 96 6.27 2.95 -0.62
CA MET A 96 5.34 1.91 -1.04
C MET A 96 4.00 2.52 -1.41
N LEU A 97 3.42 2.05 -2.51
CA LEU A 97 2.11 2.45 -3.02
C LEU A 97 1.32 1.19 -3.37
N VAL A 98 0.05 1.11 -2.98
CA VAL A 98 -0.84 0.01 -3.36
C VAL A 98 -1.93 0.54 -4.27
N LEU A 99 -2.07 -0.09 -5.45
CA LEU A 99 -3.16 0.14 -6.38
C LEU A 99 -4.28 -0.84 -6.06
N VAL A 100 -5.49 -0.33 -5.90
CA VAL A 100 -6.67 -1.12 -5.47
C VAL A 100 -7.85 -0.89 -6.41
N PRO A 101 -8.84 -1.80 -6.42
CA PRO A 101 -10.10 -1.56 -7.11
C PRO A 101 -10.78 -0.31 -6.57
N GLU A 102 -11.49 0.43 -7.41
CA GLU A 102 -12.17 1.68 -7.05
C GLU A 102 -13.01 1.57 -5.77
N ARG A 103 -13.74 0.46 -5.59
CA ARG A 103 -14.58 0.21 -4.41
C ARG A 103 -13.80 0.14 -3.09
N LEU A 104 -12.47 0.04 -3.15
CA LEU A 104 -11.54 -0.06 -2.04
C LEU A 104 -10.63 1.18 -1.93
N GLU A 105 -10.90 2.26 -2.66
CA GLU A 105 -10.06 3.46 -2.64
C GLU A 105 -9.93 4.10 -1.26
N MET A 106 -10.95 3.92 -0.41
CA MET A 106 -10.98 4.47 0.95
C MET A 106 -10.32 3.56 1.98
N LEU A 107 -9.60 2.50 1.58
CA LEU A 107 -9.01 1.52 2.50
C LEU A 107 -8.09 2.18 3.53
N LYS A 108 -8.58 2.22 4.75
CA LYS A 108 -7.92 2.82 5.90
C LYS A 108 -7.09 1.82 6.69
N VAL A 109 -7.28 0.52 6.47
CA VAL A 109 -6.47 -0.55 7.11
C VAL A 109 -4.99 -0.50 6.71
N LEU A 110 -4.69 0.10 5.55
CA LEU A 110 -3.33 0.27 5.03
C LEU A 110 -2.67 1.61 5.41
N ARG A 111 -3.37 2.52 6.10
CA ARG A 111 -2.90 3.91 6.34
C ARG A 111 -1.55 4.01 7.08
N ASN A 112 -1.23 3.00 7.88
CA ASN A 112 0.04 2.89 8.62
C ASN A 112 1.16 2.20 7.83
N ILE A 113 0.84 1.64 6.67
CA ILE A 113 1.70 0.81 5.82
C ILE A 113 2.10 1.60 4.57
N CYS A 114 1.13 2.08 3.81
CA CYS A 114 1.33 2.74 2.52
C CYS A 114 0.07 3.53 2.09
N PRO A 115 0.21 4.55 1.24
CA PRO A 115 -0.91 5.16 0.54
C PRO A 115 -1.65 4.15 -0.36
N VAL A 116 -2.95 4.37 -0.51
CA VAL A 116 -3.85 3.61 -1.37
C VAL A 116 -4.21 4.47 -2.58
N TYR A 117 -4.18 3.87 -3.76
CA TYR A 117 -4.54 4.52 -5.02
C TYR A 117 -5.57 3.69 -5.79
N SER A 118 -6.66 4.32 -6.23
CA SER A 118 -7.67 3.66 -7.06
C SER A 118 -7.16 3.48 -8.49
N GLY A 119 -7.19 2.25 -9.01
CA GLY A 119 -6.78 1.97 -10.39
C GLY A 119 -7.69 2.60 -11.47
N CYS A 120 -8.86 3.13 -11.07
CA CYS A 120 -9.77 3.83 -11.98
C CYS A 120 -9.46 5.33 -12.11
N MET A 121 -8.46 5.84 -11.39
CA MET A 121 -8.07 7.24 -11.45
C MET A 121 -7.34 7.56 -12.77
N PRO A 122 -7.39 8.81 -13.25
CA PRO A 122 -6.70 9.21 -14.47
C PRO A 122 -5.20 8.98 -14.41
N LEU A 123 -4.60 8.61 -15.55
CA LEU A 123 -3.16 8.34 -15.67
C LEU A 123 -2.30 9.50 -15.15
N SER A 124 -2.66 10.74 -15.50
CA SER A 124 -1.94 11.94 -15.03
C SER A 124 -1.92 12.08 -13.49
N CYS A 125 -2.93 11.55 -12.80
CA CYS A 125 -2.95 11.48 -11.35
C CYS A 125 -2.00 10.40 -10.81
N LEU A 126 -1.85 9.28 -11.52
CA LEU A 126 -0.90 8.23 -11.15
C LEU A 126 0.52 8.75 -11.28
N GLU A 127 0.86 9.38 -12.41
CA GLU A 127 2.19 9.96 -12.65
C GLU A 127 2.56 10.99 -11.58
N ARG A 128 1.62 11.86 -11.23
CA ARG A 128 1.79 12.83 -10.13
C ARG A 128 2.02 12.13 -8.80
N THR A 129 1.26 11.07 -8.51
CA THR A 129 1.37 10.31 -7.25
C THR A 129 2.71 9.60 -7.15
N VAL A 130 3.16 8.95 -8.23
CA VAL A 130 4.48 8.31 -8.31
C VAL A 130 5.59 9.33 -8.12
N ARG A 131 5.52 10.48 -8.80
CA ARG A 131 6.49 11.57 -8.63
C ARG A 131 6.53 12.09 -7.19
N MET A 132 5.37 12.25 -6.55
CA MET A 132 5.30 12.66 -5.14
C MET A 132 5.90 11.60 -4.22
N ALA A 133 5.63 10.32 -4.45
CA ALA A 133 6.16 9.22 -3.65
C ALA A 133 7.68 9.09 -3.81
N LEU A 134 8.23 9.35 -4.99
CA LEU A 134 9.68 9.34 -5.23
C LEU A 134 10.38 10.56 -4.61
N ASN A 135 9.73 11.73 -4.60
CA ASN A 135 10.32 12.98 -4.13
C ASN A 135 10.11 13.24 -2.62
N ARG A 136 9.18 12.54 -1.98
CA ARG A 136 8.86 12.71 -0.56
C ARG A 136 8.90 11.35 0.12
N LYS A 137 9.44 11.30 1.33
CA LYS A 137 9.08 10.20 2.24
C LYS A 137 7.60 10.32 2.51
N THR A 138 6.78 9.37 2.04
CA THR A 138 5.33 9.48 2.21
C THR A 138 5.02 9.51 3.70
N ALA A 139 4.40 10.60 4.15
CA ALA A 139 4.05 10.77 5.54
C ALA A 139 2.98 9.74 5.90
N ARG A 140 3.29 8.84 6.84
CA ARG A 140 2.34 7.83 7.33
C ARG A 140 1.15 8.54 7.98
N THR A 141 -0.05 8.28 7.48
CA THR A 141 -1.29 8.91 7.94
C THR A 141 -1.85 8.16 9.14
N GLY A 142 -1.18 8.31 10.29
CA GLY A 142 -1.63 7.79 11.57
C GLY A 142 -1.62 6.25 11.68
N LYS A 143 -2.05 5.74 12.84
CA LYS A 143 -2.17 4.30 13.11
C LYS A 143 -3.61 3.84 12.89
N PHE A 144 -3.81 2.76 12.13
CA PHE A 144 -5.07 2.03 12.14
C PHE A 144 -5.25 1.35 13.51
N ARG A 145 -6.38 1.60 14.16
CA ARG A 145 -6.71 1.03 15.49
C ARG A 145 -8.20 0.77 15.57
N LEU A 146 -8.58 -0.35 16.18
CA LEU A 146 -9.95 -0.64 16.53
C LEU A 146 -10.29 -0.11 17.93
N THR A 147 -11.54 0.32 18.12
CA THR A 147 -12.10 0.57 19.45
C THR A 147 -12.46 -0.74 20.15
N SER A 148 -12.64 -0.73 21.47
CA SER A 148 -13.04 -1.91 22.24
C SER A 148 -14.34 -2.54 21.70
N GLY A 149 -15.34 -1.72 21.39
CA GLY A 149 -16.60 -2.20 20.82
C GLY A 149 -16.46 -2.77 19.40
N GLN A 150 -15.56 -2.22 18.57
CA GLN A 150 -15.24 -2.80 17.26
C GLN A 150 -14.55 -4.16 17.39
N ARG A 151 -13.61 -4.31 18.34
CA ARG A 151 -12.97 -5.60 18.63
C ARG A 151 -13.99 -6.63 19.11
N GLN A 152 -14.89 -6.25 20.00
CA GLN A 152 -15.95 -7.14 20.49
C GLN A 152 -16.88 -7.58 19.35
N ALA A 153 -17.27 -6.65 18.47
CA ALA A 153 -18.07 -6.96 17.30
C ALA A 153 -17.36 -7.94 16.36
N LEU A 154 -16.05 -7.76 16.16
CA LEU A 154 -15.23 -8.61 15.31
C LEU A 154 -15.04 -10.02 15.89
N LYS A 155 -14.71 -10.12 17.18
CA LYS A 155 -14.59 -11.39 17.91
C LYS A 155 -15.88 -12.20 17.79
N ARG A 156 -17.03 -11.55 17.99
CA ARG A 156 -18.33 -12.20 17.86
C ARG A 156 -18.59 -12.73 16.44
N LEU A 157 -18.18 -12.00 15.39
CA LEU A 157 -18.32 -12.47 14.00
C LEU A 157 -17.47 -13.71 13.73
N SER A 158 -16.25 -13.73 14.28
CA SER A 158 -15.35 -14.87 14.18
C SER A 158 -15.95 -16.12 14.84
N GLU A 159 -16.51 -15.96 16.05
CA GLU A 159 -17.06 -17.06 16.85
C GLU A 159 -18.40 -17.62 16.33
N ARG A 160 -19.32 -16.76 15.88
CA ARG A 160 -20.69 -17.18 15.49
C ARG A 160 -20.87 -17.51 14.01
N GLY A 161 -19.86 -17.25 13.19
CA GLY A 161 -19.91 -17.47 11.75
C GLY A 161 -20.75 -16.41 11.01
N ARG A 162 -20.64 -16.43 9.67
CA ARG A 162 -21.25 -15.43 8.76
C ARG A 162 -22.63 -15.82 8.25
N ASP A 163 -22.92 -17.12 8.28
CA ASP A 163 -24.09 -17.71 7.62
C ASP A 163 -25.33 -17.70 8.51
N ARG A 164 -25.16 -17.32 9.78
CA ARG A 164 -26.31 -17.10 10.66
C ARG A 164 -26.81 -15.67 10.42
N PRO A 165 -28.13 -15.46 10.31
CA PRO A 165 -28.68 -14.13 10.43
C PRO A 165 -28.09 -13.49 11.68
N LEU A 166 -27.84 -12.17 11.65
CA LEU A 166 -27.54 -11.39 12.84
C LEU A 166 -28.80 -11.37 13.73
N ASN A 167 -29.20 -12.53 14.25
CA ASN A 167 -30.22 -12.75 15.25
C ASN A 167 -29.65 -12.25 16.57
N LEU A 168 -29.49 -10.93 16.63
CA LEU A 168 -29.03 -10.22 17.79
C LEU A 168 -30.19 -10.21 18.80
N LYS A 169 -29.89 -10.61 20.03
CA LYS A 169 -30.79 -10.40 21.15
C LYS A 169 -31.04 -8.89 21.30
N GLN A 170 -32.13 -8.52 21.97
CA GLN A 170 -32.48 -7.11 22.19
C GLN A 170 -31.34 -6.32 22.90
N SER A 171 -30.61 -6.98 23.80
CA SER A 171 -29.41 -6.46 24.47
C SER A 171 -28.19 -6.27 23.56
N GLU A 172 -28.22 -6.83 22.34
CA GLU A 172 -27.10 -6.88 21.40
C GLU A 172 -27.31 -5.91 20.23
N ARG A 173 -28.41 -5.14 20.21
CA ARG A 173 -28.72 -4.16 19.15
C ARG A 173 -27.62 -3.10 18.99
N GLY A 174 -26.87 -2.79 20.07
CA GLY A 174 -25.71 -1.89 20.01
C GLY A 174 -24.59 -2.38 19.08
N LEU A 175 -24.53 -3.67 18.75
CA LEU A 175 -23.53 -4.22 17.83
C LEU A 175 -23.73 -3.76 16.39
N TYR A 176 -24.95 -3.43 15.96
CA TYR A 176 -25.17 -2.86 14.62
C TYR A 176 -24.39 -1.56 14.44
N TRP A 177 -24.35 -0.71 15.46
CA TRP A 177 -23.55 0.50 15.45
C TRP A 177 -22.05 0.17 15.32
N HIS A 178 -21.57 -0.82 16.08
CA HIS A 178 -20.17 -1.24 16.00
C HIS A 178 -19.80 -1.86 14.63
N TYR A 179 -20.71 -2.59 13.98
CA TYR A 179 -20.48 -3.14 12.63
C TYR A 179 -20.37 -2.04 11.57
N ALA A 180 -21.26 -1.04 11.62
CA ALA A 180 -21.19 0.11 10.72
C ALA A 180 -19.89 0.89 10.93
N ARG A 181 -19.52 1.16 12.20
CA ARG A 181 -18.26 1.85 12.53
C ARG A 181 -17.03 1.03 12.19
N LEU A 182 -17.10 -0.29 12.25
CA LEU A 182 -16.01 -1.16 11.82
C LEU A 182 -15.77 -1.03 10.32
N ALA A 183 -16.81 -1.11 9.49
CA ALA A 183 -16.71 -0.91 8.04
C ALA A 183 -16.11 0.46 7.69
N GLU A 184 -16.60 1.53 8.32
CA GLU A 184 -16.09 2.89 8.14
C GLU A 184 -14.62 3.04 8.56
N ASN A 185 -14.21 2.39 9.65
CA ASN A 185 -12.84 2.46 10.16
C ASN A 185 -11.86 1.66 9.28
N VAL A 186 -12.28 0.50 8.78
CA VAL A 186 -11.53 -0.30 7.79
C VAL A 186 -11.45 0.44 6.44
N GLY A 187 -12.44 1.27 6.14
CA GLY A 187 -12.46 2.09 4.93
C GLY A 187 -13.22 1.43 3.78
N VAL A 188 -14.31 0.73 4.09
CA VAL A 188 -15.23 0.16 3.09
C VAL A 188 -16.62 0.75 3.28
N ARG A 189 -17.41 0.77 2.20
CA ARG A 189 -18.69 1.46 2.14
C ARG A 189 -19.69 1.02 3.20
N ASP A 190 -19.78 -0.30 3.41
CA ASP A 190 -20.77 -0.90 4.28
C ASP A 190 -20.27 -2.22 4.87
N PHE A 191 -21.00 -2.74 5.86
CA PHE A 191 -20.64 -3.98 6.53
C PHE A 191 -20.70 -5.19 5.59
N ARG A 192 -21.58 -5.19 4.59
CA ARG A 192 -21.63 -6.26 3.58
C ARG A 192 -20.34 -6.29 2.77
N MET A 193 -19.83 -5.13 2.37
CA MET A 193 -18.56 -5.00 1.66
C MET A 193 -17.39 -5.48 2.52
N LEU A 194 -17.39 -5.18 3.82
CA LEU A 194 -16.39 -5.72 4.76
C LEU A 194 -16.36 -7.25 4.73
N LEU A 195 -17.52 -7.90 4.77
CA LEU A 195 -17.61 -9.36 4.73
C LEU A 195 -17.22 -9.94 3.36
N MET A 196 -17.71 -9.35 2.26
CA MET A 196 -17.42 -9.84 0.90
C MET A 196 -15.94 -9.74 0.55
N THR A 197 -15.29 -8.65 0.96
CA THR A 197 -13.85 -8.47 0.76
C THR A 197 -13.02 -9.39 1.64
N GLY A 198 -13.60 -9.94 2.73
CA GLY A 198 -12.89 -10.79 3.69
C GLY A 198 -11.96 -10.00 4.62
N LEU A 199 -12.03 -8.66 4.60
CA LEU A 199 -11.19 -7.78 5.42
C LEU A 199 -11.44 -7.97 6.92
N ASP A 200 -12.65 -8.37 7.32
CA ASP A 200 -12.95 -8.72 8.71
C ASP A 200 -12.01 -9.81 9.25
N ARG A 201 -11.80 -10.90 8.50
CA ARG A 201 -10.90 -11.99 8.92
C ARG A 201 -9.47 -11.52 9.09
N GLU A 202 -8.99 -10.73 8.15
CA GLU A 202 -7.61 -10.27 8.15
C GLU A 202 -7.37 -9.23 9.24
N VAL A 203 -8.32 -8.32 9.45
CA VAL A 203 -8.28 -7.38 10.58
C VAL A 203 -8.32 -8.13 11.92
N HIS A 204 -9.10 -9.21 12.03
CA HIS A 204 -9.16 -10.02 13.25
C HIS A 204 -7.81 -10.69 13.55
N LYS A 205 -7.21 -11.33 12.55
CA LYS A 205 -5.87 -11.93 12.65
C LYS A 205 -4.80 -10.90 13.04
N MET A 206 -4.94 -9.66 12.56
CA MET A 206 -4.02 -8.57 12.90
C MET A 206 -4.11 -8.14 14.36
N GLU A 207 -5.29 -8.16 14.96
CA GLU A 207 -5.46 -7.86 16.39
C GLU A 207 -4.85 -8.98 17.24
N ASP A 208 -5.11 -10.25 16.91
CA ASP A 208 -4.59 -11.39 17.69
C ASP A 208 -3.04 -11.39 17.72
N ARG A 209 -2.39 -11.02 16.62
CA ARG A 209 -0.92 -10.87 16.56
C ARG A 209 -0.37 -9.68 17.35
N GLN A 210 -1.18 -8.66 17.66
CA GLN A 210 -0.75 -7.53 18.50
C GLN A 210 -0.86 -7.84 20.00
N TYR A 211 -1.69 -8.81 20.40
CA TYR A 211 -1.87 -9.22 21.80
C TYR A 211 -1.02 -10.44 22.20
N GLY A 212 -0.42 -11.15 21.23
CA GLY A 212 0.48 -12.28 21.46
C GLY A 212 1.97 -11.92 21.56
N GLN A 213 2.31 -10.64 21.73
CA GLN A 213 3.67 -10.13 21.98
C GLN A 213 3.77 -9.52 23.38
#